data_AF-A0A820KSI6-F1
#
_entry.id   AF-A0A820KSI6-F1
#
_cell.length_a   1.000
_cell.length_b   1.000
_cell.length_c   1.000
_cell.angle_alpha   90.00
_cell.angle_beta   90.00
_cell.angle_gamma   90.00
#
_symmetry.space_group_name_H-M   'P 1'
#
loop_
_entity.id
_entity.type
_entity.pdbx_description
1 polymer ?
#
loop_
_entity_poly.entity_id
_entity_poly.type
_entity_poly.pdbx_seq_one_letter_code
_entity_poly.pdbx_strand_id
1 'polypeptide(L)'
;LSYNPFNEILDKVIQLLNTLRGKGFIRKWQYEQMMPDRTNCELAHLYFNPKTHKNGIPVRSIESTIHASTTKISKFLDKILRPIFDDKCKDTTIIDGASLITELSKYNKKGLLKPTILFCTFDIRNLYTMLPQEESLDILMAFLHAHGYRKVKGISIDTIKKLASIILKDNVFAYGKKIYKQTTGGAMGSSLTFTLANIFMSNWQKNIVEEQTNTGEFYGRY
;
A
#
# COMPACT_ATOMS: atom_id res chain seq x y z
N LEU A 1 1.79 16.42 -18.63
CA LEU A 1 0.59 16.35 -19.50
C LEU A 1 0.37 17.71 -20.16
N SER A 2 -0.19 17.73 -21.37
CA SER A 2 -0.48 18.98 -22.11
C SER A 2 -1.78 19.67 -21.66
N TYR A 3 -2.63 18.96 -20.92
CA TYR A 3 -3.89 19.47 -20.38
C TYR A 3 -4.15 18.88 -18.98
N ASN A 4 -5.20 19.35 -18.30
CA ASN A 4 -5.64 18.84 -17.00
C ASN A 4 -6.68 17.72 -17.17
N PRO A 5 -6.32 16.44 -16.90
CA PRO A 5 -7.24 15.30 -17.08
C PRO A 5 -8.12 15.05 -15.83
N PHE A 6 -8.15 15.96 -14.85
CA PHE A 6 -8.82 15.74 -13.58
C PHE A 6 -10.29 15.31 -13.74
N ASN A 7 -11.06 16.02 -14.57
CA ASN A 7 -12.48 15.70 -14.81
C ASN A 7 -12.64 14.33 -15.50
N GLU A 8 -11.77 14.00 -16.46
CA GLU A 8 -11.79 12.69 -17.13
C GLU A 8 -11.56 11.55 -16.14
N ILE A 9 -10.64 11.73 -15.20
CA ILE A 9 -10.34 10.72 -14.18
C ILE A 9 -11.47 10.63 -13.16
N LEU A 10 -12.04 11.76 -12.76
CA LEU A 10 -13.22 11.80 -11.89
C LEU A 10 -14.40 11.04 -12.53
N ASP A 11 -14.70 11.31 -13.79
CA ASP A 11 -15.76 10.61 -14.53
C ASP A 11 -15.45 9.12 -14.70
N LYS A 12 -14.19 8.76 -14.96
CA LYS A 12 -13.74 7.35 -15.02
C LYS A 12 -13.97 6.61 -13.70
N VAL A 13 -13.66 7.24 -12.57
CA VAL A 13 -13.91 6.68 -11.23
C VAL A 13 -15.40 6.46 -11.00
N ILE A 14 -16.21 7.46 -11.31
CA ILE A 14 -17.67 7.41 -11.13
C ILE A 14 -18.28 6.34 -12.02
N GLN A 15 -17.88 6.27 -13.29
CA GLN A 15 -18.34 5.26 -14.24
C GLN A 15 -17.97 3.85 -13.78
N LEU A 16 -16.75 3.64 -13.25
CA LEU A 16 -16.34 2.37 -12.67
C LEU A 16 -17.27 1.96 -11.53
N LEU A 17 -17.49 2.85 -10.55
CA LEU A 17 -18.33 2.55 -9.39
C LEU A 17 -19.80 2.30 -9.78
N ASN A 18 -20.35 3.09 -10.71
CA ASN A 18 -21.69 2.88 -11.26
C ASN A 18 -21.81 1.52 -11.93
N THR A 19 -20.83 1.14 -12.75
CA THR A 19 -20.80 -0.15 -13.44
C THR A 19 -20.73 -1.31 -12.45
N LEU A 20 -19.84 -1.23 -11.45
CA LEU A 20 -19.71 -2.26 -10.43
C LEU A 20 -21.00 -2.39 -9.61
N ARG A 21 -21.67 -1.27 -9.29
CA ARG A 21 -22.93 -1.27 -8.55
C ARG A 21 -24.08 -1.85 -9.39
N GLY A 22 -24.23 -1.41 -10.63
CA GLY A 22 -25.27 -1.88 -11.55
C GLY A 22 -25.17 -3.38 -11.86
N LYS A 23 -23.95 -3.92 -11.91
CA LYS A 23 -23.70 -5.37 -12.08
C LYS A 23 -23.76 -6.17 -10.77
N GLY A 24 -24.03 -5.54 -9.63
CA GLY A 24 -24.10 -6.21 -8.33
C GLY A 24 -22.74 -6.68 -7.77
N PHE A 25 -21.61 -6.20 -8.31
CA PHE A 25 -20.28 -6.54 -7.80
C PHE A 25 -19.93 -5.82 -6.51
N ILE A 26 -20.61 -4.71 -6.20
CA ILE A 26 -20.52 -4.00 -4.92
C ILE A 26 -21.91 -3.68 -4.35
N ARG A 27 -22.01 -3.67 -3.03
CA ARG A 27 -23.22 -3.32 -2.27
C ARG A 27 -23.40 -1.80 -2.19
N LYS A 28 -24.63 -1.35 -1.90
CA LYS A 28 -24.98 0.08 -1.79
C LYS A 28 -24.05 0.84 -0.83
N TRP A 29 -23.85 0.31 0.37
CA TRP A 29 -22.98 0.94 1.36
C TRP A 29 -21.51 1.02 0.94
N GLN A 30 -21.02 0.08 0.11
CA GLN A 30 -19.65 0.09 -0.42
C GLN A 30 -19.51 1.17 -1.49
N TYR A 31 -20.51 1.25 -2.37
CA TYR A 31 -20.61 2.29 -3.37
C TYR A 31 -20.65 3.68 -2.72
N GLU A 32 -21.49 3.90 -1.70
CA GLU A 32 -21.60 5.19 -1.00
C GLU A 32 -20.30 5.59 -0.30
N GLN A 33 -19.58 4.64 0.31
CA GLN A 33 -18.28 4.91 0.94
C GLN A 33 -17.19 5.25 -0.08
N MET A 34 -17.24 4.65 -1.27
CA MET A 34 -16.23 4.84 -2.31
C MET A 34 -16.50 6.00 -3.26
N MET A 35 -17.76 6.45 -3.38
CA MET A 35 -18.16 7.45 -4.36
C MET A 35 -17.54 8.83 -4.05
N PRO A 36 -16.69 9.39 -4.93
CA PRO A 36 -16.14 10.74 -4.76
C PRO A 36 -17.25 11.79 -4.67
N ASP A 37 -16.99 12.84 -3.90
CA ASP A 37 -17.85 14.02 -3.87
C ASP A 37 -17.40 14.98 -4.97
N ARG A 38 -18.22 15.14 -6.02
CA ARG A 38 -17.88 15.98 -7.18
C ARG A 38 -17.62 17.44 -6.78
N THR A 39 -18.21 17.93 -5.70
CA THR A 39 -18.07 19.32 -5.24
C THR A 39 -16.80 19.56 -4.43
N ASN A 40 -16.21 18.49 -3.89
CA ASN A 40 -15.08 18.54 -2.97
C ASN A 40 -13.88 17.70 -3.45
N CYS A 41 -13.90 17.28 -4.71
CA CYS A 41 -12.77 16.61 -5.34
C CYS A 41 -11.90 17.64 -6.05
N GLU A 42 -10.58 17.49 -5.92
CA GLU A 42 -9.60 18.36 -6.56
C GLU A 42 -8.40 17.55 -7.06
N LEU A 43 -7.63 18.17 -7.96
CA LEU A 43 -6.39 17.58 -8.45
C LEU A 43 -5.38 17.50 -7.30
N ALA A 44 -4.80 16.32 -7.09
CA ALA A 44 -3.74 16.13 -6.10
C ALA A 44 -2.56 17.08 -6.38
N HIS A 45 -1.77 17.41 -5.37
CA HIS A 45 -0.58 18.25 -5.55
C HIS A 45 0.63 17.68 -4.82
N LEU A 46 1.79 17.88 -5.43
CA LEU A 46 3.08 17.46 -4.88
C LEU A 46 3.69 18.60 -4.06
N TYR A 47 4.06 18.31 -2.83
CA TYR A 47 4.83 19.21 -1.97
C TYR A 47 6.02 18.46 -1.36
N PHE A 48 6.94 19.20 -0.72
CA PHE A 48 8.20 18.65 -0.22
C PHE A 48 8.39 19.00 1.24
N ASN A 49 8.62 17.99 2.07
CA ASN A 49 8.96 18.17 3.48
C ASN A 49 10.47 17.99 3.69
N PRO A 50 11.16 18.93 4.36
CA PRO A 50 12.58 18.77 4.67
C PRO A 50 12.81 17.67 5.72
N LYS A 51 13.84 16.84 5.53
CA LYS A 51 14.33 15.90 6.56
C LYS A 51 15.41 16.60 7.39
N THR A 52 15.00 17.44 8.32
CA THR A 52 15.88 18.28 9.17
C THR A 52 16.89 17.50 10.01
N HIS A 53 16.63 16.22 10.28
CA HIS A 53 17.50 15.32 11.03
C HIS A 53 18.59 14.62 10.19
N LYS A 54 18.72 14.94 8.89
CA LYS A 54 19.73 14.34 8.00
C LYS A 54 20.68 15.42 7.46
N ASN A 55 21.97 15.09 7.36
CA ASN A 55 22.96 15.95 6.71
C ASN A 55 22.52 16.31 5.28
N GLY A 56 22.66 17.59 4.92
CA GLY A 56 22.20 18.12 3.63
C GLY A 56 20.68 18.33 3.50
N ILE A 57 19.90 18.08 4.58
CA ILE A 57 18.45 18.32 4.67
C ILE A 57 17.70 17.86 3.40
N PRO A 58 17.82 16.57 3.01
CA PRO A 58 17.14 16.06 1.83
C PRO A 58 15.62 16.20 1.98
N VAL A 59 14.93 16.45 0.87
CA VAL A 59 13.47 16.59 0.88
C VAL A 59 12.76 15.25 0.68
N ARG A 60 11.57 15.11 1.28
CA ARG A 60 10.62 14.04 1.02
C ARG A 60 9.47 14.61 0.20
N SER A 61 9.30 14.12 -1.02
CA SER A 61 8.12 14.40 -1.83
C SER A 61 6.89 13.75 -1.21
N ILE A 62 5.83 14.51 -1.00
CA ILE A 62 4.53 14.00 -0.55
C ILE A 62 3.47 14.48 -1.54
N GLU A 63 2.69 13.52 -2.02
CA GLU A 63 1.53 13.80 -2.83
C GLU A 63 0.30 13.93 -1.93
N SER A 64 -0.30 15.11 -1.90
CA SER A 64 -1.54 15.35 -1.18
C SER A 64 -2.71 14.80 -1.99
N THR A 65 -3.18 13.62 -1.62
CA THR A 65 -4.34 12.97 -2.23
C THR A 65 -5.57 13.06 -1.33
N ILE A 66 -5.72 14.08 -0.49
CA ILE A 66 -6.83 14.12 0.48
C ILE A 66 -8.20 14.31 -0.21
N HIS A 67 -8.23 15.05 -1.31
CA HIS A 67 -9.40 15.37 -2.12
C HIS A 67 -9.36 14.74 -3.52
N ALA A 68 -8.41 13.85 -3.81
CA ALA A 68 -8.35 13.18 -5.11
C ALA A 68 -9.59 12.30 -5.35
N SER A 69 -9.95 12.10 -6.62
CA SER A 69 -11.12 11.30 -7.01
C SER A 69 -11.02 9.82 -6.55
N THR A 70 -9.82 9.30 -6.38
CA THR A 70 -9.54 7.91 -5.97
C THR A 70 -9.41 7.72 -4.46
N THR A 71 -9.42 8.79 -3.66
CA THR A 71 -9.09 8.76 -2.22
C THR A 71 -10.04 7.89 -1.43
N LYS A 72 -11.34 8.00 -1.71
CA LYS A 72 -12.37 7.20 -1.02
C LYS A 72 -12.24 5.71 -1.34
N ILE A 73 -11.93 5.35 -2.58
CA ILE A 73 -11.61 3.95 -2.96
C ILE A 73 -10.36 3.48 -2.22
N SER A 74 -9.30 4.30 -2.19
CA SER A 74 -8.04 3.98 -1.51
C SER A 74 -8.26 3.70 -0.02
N LYS A 75 -8.99 4.57 0.68
CA LYS A 75 -9.35 4.38 2.10
C LYS A 75 -10.21 3.14 2.33
N PHE A 76 -11.16 2.89 1.44
CA PHE A 76 -12.04 1.72 1.54
C PHE A 76 -11.27 0.41 1.36
N LEU A 77 -10.41 0.32 0.33
CA LEU A 77 -9.60 -0.87 0.09
C LEU A 77 -8.60 -1.12 1.22
N ASP A 78 -7.93 -0.07 1.70
CA ASP A 78 -7.05 -0.17 2.85
C ASP A 78 -7.78 -0.73 4.08
N LYS A 79 -8.96 -0.17 4.41
CA LYS A 79 -9.79 -0.62 5.53
C LYS A 79 -10.16 -2.11 5.50
N ILE A 80 -10.32 -2.71 4.31
CA ILE A 80 -10.71 -4.12 4.19
C ILE A 80 -9.52 -5.06 3.99
N LEU A 81 -8.40 -4.57 3.43
CA LEU A 81 -7.23 -5.38 3.10
C LEU A 81 -6.18 -5.35 4.22
N ARG A 82 -6.01 -4.21 4.90
CA ARG A 82 -5.00 -4.05 5.95
C ARG A 82 -5.17 -5.05 7.10
N PRO A 83 -6.39 -5.28 7.64
CA PRO A 83 -6.55 -6.29 8.69
C PRO A 83 -6.18 -7.72 8.26
N ILE A 84 -6.33 -8.03 6.96
CA ILE A 84 -5.92 -9.34 6.43
C ILE A 84 -4.40 -9.42 6.42
N PHE A 85 -3.73 -8.37 5.94
CA PHE A 85 -2.27 -8.29 5.98
C PHE A 85 -1.74 -8.42 7.42
N ASP A 86 -2.28 -7.65 8.35
CA ASP A 86 -1.82 -7.64 9.74
C ASP A 86 -2.00 -9.01 10.40
N ASP A 87 -3.11 -9.70 10.16
CA ASP A 87 -3.34 -11.07 10.67
C ASP A 87 -2.35 -12.10 10.07
N LYS A 88 -2.14 -12.05 8.75
CA LYS A 88 -1.35 -13.07 8.03
C LYS A 88 0.16 -12.86 8.09
N CYS A 89 0.62 -11.64 8.36
CA CYS A 89 2.04 -11.30 8.36
C CYS A 89 2.58 -10.92 9.74
N LYS A 90 1.78 -11.07 10.81
CA LYS A 90 2.16 -10.71 12.19
C LYS A 90 3.49 -11.29 12.65
N ASP A 91 3.79 -12.54 12.30
CA ASP A 91 4.95 -13.27 12.83
C ASP A 91 6.29 -12.74 12.29
N THR A 92 6.24 -11.94 11.22
CA THR A 92 7.42 -11.31 10.60
C THR A 92 7.39 -9.79 10.72
N THR A 93 6.35 -9.22 11.34
CA THR A 93 6.15 -7.77 11.42
C THR A 93 6.49 -7.28 12.83
N ILE A 94 7.48 -6.40 12.92
CA ILE A 94 7.85 -5.68 14.14
C ILE A 94 7.08 -4.37 14.16
N ILE A 95 6.21 -4.19 15.14
CA ILE A 95 5.30 -3.03 15.20
C ILE A 95 6.00 -1.83 15.85
N ASP A 96 6.79 -2.08 16.89
CA ASP A 96 7.51 -1.09 17.68
C ASP A 96 8.72 -1.68 18.41
N GLY A 97 9.45 -0.83 19.15
CA GLY A 97 10.60 -1.27 19.94
C GLY A 97 10.25 -2.28 21.04
N ALA A 98 9.06 -2.19 21.64
CA ALA A 98 8.64 -3.13 22.68
C ALA A 98 8.37 -4.53 22.10
N SER A 99 7.77 -4.59 20.91
CA SER A 99 7.57 -5.82 20.15
C SER A 99 8.91 -6.45 19.76
N LEU A 100 9.89 -5.64 19.31
CA LEU A 100 11.24 -6.12 19.00
C LEU A 100 11.91 -6.73 20.23
N ILE A 101 11.91 -6.04 21.37
CA ILE A 101 12.48 -6.53 22.63
C ILE A 101 11.80 -7.83 23.06
N THR A 102 10.48 -7.92 22.90
CA THR A 102 9.71 -9.12 23.22
C THR A 102 10.13 -10.31 22.35
N GLU A 103 10.26 -10.12 21.03
CA GLU A 103 10.68 -11.20 20.13
C GLU A 103 12.15 -11.60 20.34
N LEU A 104 13.05 -10.65 20.56
CA LEU A 104 14.46 -10.94 20.90
C LEU A 104 14.58 -11.69 22.24
N SER A 105 13.72 -11.37 23.22
CA SER A 105 13.67 -12.09 24.49
C SER A 105 13.22 -13.55 24.29
N LYS A 106 12.25 -13.80 23.40
CA LYS A 106 11.84 -15.17 23.03
C LYS A 106 12.98 -15.90 22.32
N TYR A 107 13.68 -15.24 21.41
CA TYR A 107 14.83 -15.77 20.70
C TYR A 107 15.98 -16.12 21.68
N ASN A 108 16.25 -15.27 22.67
CA ASN A 108 17.21 -15.54 23.73
C ASN A 108 16.79 -16.72 24.63
N LYS A 109 15.51 -16.81 25.02
CA LYS A 109 15.00 -17.95 25.83
C LYS A 109 15.16 -19.30 25.14
N LYS A 110 15.24 -19.34 23.81
CA LYS A 110 15.55 -20.55 23.03
C LYS A 110 17.04 -20.90 23.02
N GLY A 111 17.91 -20.11 23.66
CA GLY A 111 19.36 -20.28 23.65
C GLY A 111 20.02 -19.96 22.31
N LEU A 112 19.29 -19.28 21.41
CA LEU A 112 19.77 -18.96 20.06
C LEU A 112 20.61 -17.67 20.04
N LEU A 113 20.38 -16.76 20.99
CA LEU A 113 21.14 -15.51 21.09
C LEU A 113 22.56 -15.73 21.66
N LYS A 114 23.48 -16.16 20.79
CA LYS A 114 24.88 -16.43 21.16
C LYS A 114 25.75 -15.17 21.11
N PRO A 115 26.85 -15.09 21.87
CA PRO A 115 27.81 -13.97 21.79
C PRO A 115 28.42 -13.75 20.40
N THR A 116 28.41 -14.77 19.54
CA THR A 116 28.95 -14.72 18.17
C THR A 116 27.95 -14.22 17.12
N ILE A 117 26.71 -13.90 17.52
CA ILE A 117 25.69 -13.42 16.58
C ILE A 117 26.01 -12.00 16.10
N LEU A 118 25.77 -11.76 14.81
CA LEU A 118 25.83 -10.46 14.20
C LEU A 118 24.42 -9.97 13.87
N PHE A 119 24.12 -8.73 14.24
CA PHE A 119 22.90 -8.06 13.81
C PHE A 119 23.14 -7.33 12.50
N CYS A 120 22.35 -7.68 11.49
CA CYS A 120 22.37 -7.03 10.18
C CYS A 120 21.06 -6.29 9.95
N THR A 121 21.13 -5.07 9.42
CA THR A 121 19.95 -4.28 9.06
C THR A 121 20.00 -3.90 7.58
N PHE A 122 18.83 -3.88 6.95
CA PHE A 122 18.66 -3.51 5.55
C PHE A 122 17.61 -2.40 5.45
N ASP A 123 17.88 -1.39 4.62
CA ASP A 123 16.96 -0.28 4.36
C ASP A 123 16.53 -0.28 2.90
N ILE A 124 15.20 -0.34 2.67
CA ILE A 124 14.63 -0.30 1.33
C ILE A 124 14.26 1.13 0.99
N ARG A 125 14.98 1.69 0.02
CA ARG A 125 14.81 3.07 -0.40
C ARG A 125 13.62 3.24 -1.32
N ASN A 126 12.85 4.31 -1.11
CA ASN A 126 11.79 4.77 -2.01
C ASN A 126 10.71 3.73 -2.34
N LEU A 127 10.43 2.79 -1.42
CA LEU A 127 9.51 1.66 -1.63
C LEU A 127 8.21 2.10 -2.32
N TYR A 128 7.48 3.06 -1.75
CA TYR A 128 6.16 3.47 -2.26
C TYR A 128 6.21 4.05 -3.68
N THR A 129 7.20 4.87 -3.99
CA THR A 129 7.31 5.54 -5.30
C THR A 129 7.93 4.63 -6.37
N MET A 130 8.46 3.47 -5.98
CA MET A 130 9.14 2.54 -6.89
C MET A 130 8.42 1.20 -7.06
N LEU A 131 7.26 0.99 -6.43
CA LEU A 131 6.47 -0.22 -6.63
C LEU A 131 6.11 -0.42 -8.13
N PRO A 132 6.48 -1.55 -8.74
CA PRO A 132 6.00 -1.88 -10.09
C PRO A 132 4.49 -2.09 -10.06
N GLN A 133 3.74 -1.26 -10.78
CA GLN A 133 2.29 -1.14 -10.60
C GLN A 133 1.54 -2.44 -10.95
N GLU A 134 1.84 -3.07 -12.10
CA GLU A 134 1.21 -4.34 -12.48
C GLU A 134 1.57 -5.47 -11.52
N GLU A 135 2.86 -5.61 -11.22
CA GLU A 135 3.34 -6.65 -10.32
C GLU A 135 2.72 -6.50 -8.93
N SER A 136 2.56 -5.28 -8.44
CA SER A 136 1.91 -5.02 -7.14
C SER A 136 0.44 -5.46 -7.13
N LEU A 137 -0.28 -5.29 -8.25
CA LEU A 137 -1.65 -5.76 -8.39
C LEU A 137 -1.71 -7.29 -8.45
N ASP A 138 -0.77 -7.92 -9.16
CA ASP A 138 -0.69 -9.38 -9.26
C ASP A 138 -0.30 -10.02 -7.92
N ILE A 139 0.67 -9.45 -7.21
CA ILE A 139 1.06 -9.89 -5.87
C ILE A 139 -0.11 -9.72 -4.89
N LEU A 140 -0.88 -8.63 -4.96
CA LEU A 140 -2.09 -8.48 -4.14
C LEU A 140 -3.08 -9.64 -4.39
N MET A 141 -3.32 -10.00 -5.65
CA MET A 141 -4.21 -11.12 -5.97
C MET A 141 -3.65 -12.45 -5.46
N ALA A 142 -2.37 -12.70 -5.70
CA ALA A 142 -1.69 -13.92 -5.25
C ALA A 142 -1.72 -14.05 -3.73
N PHE A 143 -1.47 -12.96 -3.00
CA PHE A 143 -1.57 -12.90 -1.55
C PHE A 143 -2.97 -13.29 -1.05
N LEU A 144 -4.02 -12.66 -1.60
CA LEU A 144 -5.40 -12.99 -1.21
C LEU A 144 -5.75 -14.45 -1.52
N HIS A 145 -5.35 -14.97 -2.67
CA HIS A 145 -5.57 -16.37 -3.04
C HIS A 145 -4.83 -17.35 -2.14
N ALA A 146 -3.56 -17.09 -1.84
CA ALA A 146 -2.73 -17.93 -0.97
C ALA A 146 -3.32 -18.05 0.45
N HIS A 147 -4.04 -17.04 0.91
CA HIS A 147 -4.72 -17.04 2.21
C HIS A 147 -6.20 -17.44 2.13
N GLY A 148 -6.63 -18.08 1.04
CA GLY A 148 -7.96 -18.68 0.91
C GLY A 148 -9.08 -17.70 0.58
N TYR A 149 -8.78 -16.43 0.27
CA TYR A 149 -9.79 -15.48 -0.12
C TYR A 149 -10.17 -15.68 -1.60
N ARG A 150 -11.48 -15.65 -1.86
CA ARG A 150 -12.06 -15.46 -3.20
C ARG A 150 -12.84 -14.14 -3.30
N LYS A 151 -13.33 -13.68 -2.14
CA LYS A 151 -13.99 -12.39 -1.96
C LYS A 151 -13.56 -11.78 -0.63
N VAL A 152 -13.48 -10.45 -0.55
CA VAL A 152 -13.27 -9.70 0.69
C VAL A 152 -14.47 -8.78 0.90
N LYS A 153 -15.17 -8.92 2.03
CA LYS A 153 -16.41 -8.18 2.32
C LYS A 153 -17.43 -8.24 1.17
N GLY A 154 -17.52 -9.39 0.49
CA GLY A 154 -18.43 -9.60 -0.64
C GLY A 154 -17.94 -9.12 -2.01
N ILE A 155 -16.77 -8.47 -2.10
CA ILE A 155 -16.16 -7.99 -3.34
C ILE A 155 -15.21 -9.07 -3.86
N SER A 156 -15.30 -9.45 -5.15
CA SER A 156 -14.37 -10.41 -5.75
C SER A 156 -12.95 -9.86 -5.86
N ILE A 157 -11.96 -10.75 -5.87
CA ILE A 157 -10.55 -10.36 -6.08
C ILE A 157 -10.36 -9.60 -7.39
N ASP A 158 -11.03 -9.99 -8.48
CA ASP A 158 -10.98 -9.25 -9.74
C ASP A 158 -11.51 -7.81 -9.63
N THR A 159 -12.56 -7.62 -8.82
CA THR A 159 -13.12 -6.29 -8.57
C THR A 159 -12.17 -5.47 -7.69
N ILE A 160 -11.52 -6.10 -6.70
CA ILE A 160 -10.46 -5.47 -5.89
C ILE A 160 -9.31 -5.05 -6.80
N LYS A 161 -8.85 -5.90 -7.73
CA LYS A 161 -7.80 -5.57 -8.70
C LYS A 161 -8.17 -4.34 -9.54
N LYS A 162 -9.41 -4.27 -10.05
CA LYS A 162 -9.90 -3.13 -10.83
C LYS A 162 -9.91 -1.83 -10.02
N LEU A 163 -10.39 -1.89 -8.78
CA LEU A 163 -10.41 -0.74 -7.86
C LEU A 163 -9.00 -0.29 -7.46
N ALA A 164 -8.08 -1.23 -7.21
CA ALA A 164 -6.68 -0.92 -6.93
C ALA A 164 -5.96 -0.35 -8.17
N SER A 165 -6.26 -0.89 -9.35
CA SER A 165 -5.67 -0.45 -10.61
C SER A 165 -5.99 1.00 -10.95
N ILE A 166 -7.22 1.47 -10.73
CA ILE A 166 -7.56 2.88 -10.99
C ILE A 166 -6.84 3.82 -10.01
N ILE A 167 -6.60 3.40 -8.77
CA ILE A 167 -5.83 4.18 -7.79
C ILE A 167 -4.38 4.36 -8.25
N LEU A 168 -3.73 3.30 -8.72
CA LEU A 168 -2.32 3.34 -9.14
C LEU A 168 -2.14 4.00 -10.51
N LYS A 169 -2.95 3.60 -11.50
CA LYS A 169 -2.73 3.94 -12.92
C LYS A 169 -3.33 5.26 -13.35
N ASP A 170 -4.30 5.78 -12.62
CA ASP A 170 -4.95 7.06 -12.94
C ASP A 170 -4.58 8.14 -11.91
N ASN A 171 -3.44 7.96 -11.24
CA ASN A 171 -2.93 8.96 -10.32
C ASN A 171 -2.27 10.12 -11.07
N VAL A 172 -2.84 11.32 -10.90
CA VAL A 172 -2.34 12.57 -11.48
C VAL A 172 -2.25 13.65 -10.42
N PHE A 173 -1.21 14.48 -10.53
CA PHE A 173 -0.97 15.54 -9.57
C PHE A 173 -0.34 16.77 -10.23
N ALA A 174 -0.57 17.94 -9.62
CA ALA A 174 0.07 19.18 -9.98
C ALA A 174 1.38 19.38 -9.21
N TYR A 175 2.39 19.92 -9.89
CA TYR A 175 3.58 20.48 -9.26
C TYR A 175 4.00 21.75 -10.00
N GLY A 176 4.00 22.87 -9.28
CA GLY A 176 4.13 24.20 -9.88
C GLY A 176 2.99 24.45 -10.87
N LYS A 177 3.35 24.83 -12.12
CA LYS A 177 2.39 25.09 -13.21
C LYS A 177 2.19 23.89 -14.15
N LYS A 178 2.66 22.69 -13.76
CA LYS A 178 2.64 21.49 -14.60
C LYS A 178 1.86 20.36 -13.93
N ILE A 179 1.26 19.51 -14.75
CA ILE A 179 0.52 18.32 -14.32
C ILE A 179 1.27 17.08 -14.76
N TYR A 180 1.39 16.13 -13.84
CA TYR A 180 2.12 14.89 -14.01
C TYR A 180 1.19 13.70 -13.76
N LYS A 181 1.56 12.57 -14.36
CA LYS A 181 0.92 11.29 -14.11
C LYS A 181 1.97 10.36 -13.52
N GLN A 182 1.64 9.70 -12.42
CA GLN A 182 2.55 8.74 -11.83
C GLN A 182 2.56 7.45 -12.67
N THR A 183 3.74 7.07 -13.18
CA THR A 183 3.92 5.89 -14.03
C THR A 183 4.52 4.69 -13.29
N THR A 184 5.01 4.91 -12.07
CA THR A 184 5.63 3.89 -11.22
C THR A 184 5.36 4.24 -9.76
N GLY A 185 5.19 3.22 -8.93
CA GLY A 185 4.81 3.39 -7.54
C GLY A 185 3.34 3.76 -7.35
N GLY A 186 3.02 4.14 -6.12
CA GLY A 186 1.78 4.81 -5.75
C GLY A 186 2.04 6.12 -5.03
N ALA A 187 0.99 6.93 -4.87
CA ALA A 187 1.06 8.17 -4.14
C ALA A 187 1.41 7.90 -2.67
N MET A 188 2.42 8.58 -2.12
CA MET A 188 2.76 8.42 -0.70
C MET A 188 1.61 8.79 0.25
N GLY A 189 0.68 9.66 -0.18
CA GLY A 189 -0.52 10.03 0.58
C GLY A 189 -1.69 9.04 0.46
N SER A 190 -1.59 8.02 -0.40
CA SER A 190 -2.65 7.03 -0.61
C SER A 190 -2.57 5.91 0.44
N SER A 191 -3.67 5.73 1.20
CA SER A 191 -3.80 4.65 2.18
C SER A 191 -3.55 3.26 1.57
N LEU A 192 -4.07 2.99 0.36
CA LEU A 192 -3.87 1.70 -0.29
C LEU A 192 -2.39 1.46 -0.66
N THR A 193 -1.67 2.50 -1.05
CA THR A 193 -0.24 2.37 -1.40
C THR A 193 0.57 1.80 -0.23
N PHE A 194 0.25 2.20 1.00
CA PHE A 194 0.88 1.66 2.19
C PHE A 194 0.61 0.15 2.37
N THR A 195 -0.63 -0.27 2.21
CA THR A 195 -1.00 -1.69 2.32
C THR A 195 -0.43 -2.53 1.18
N LEU A 196 -0.42 -2.02 -0.06
CA LEU A 196 0.21 -2.67 -1.20
C LEU A 196 1.71 -2.84 -1.00
N ALA A 197 2.40 -1.83 -0.48
CA ALA A 197 3.82 -1.92 -0.20
C ALA A 197 4.14 -3.01 0.82
N ASN A 198 3.35 -3.14 1.88
CA ASN A 198 3.52 -4.18 2.88
C ASN A 198 3.27 -5.59 2.31
N ILE A 199 2.24 -5.74 1.48
CA ILE A 199 1.95 -7.01 0.78
C ILE A 199 3.06 -7.34 -0.24
N PHE A 200 3.58 -6.34 -0.96
CA PHE A 200 4.72 -6.52 -1.85
C PHE A 200 5.94 -7.01 -1.07
N MET A 201 6.22 -6.40 0.08
CA MET A 201 7.33 -6.78 0.93
C MET A 201 7.17 -8.17 1.55
N SER A 202 5.96 -8.59 1.92
CA SER A 202 5.72 -9.95 2.41
C SER A 202 5.98 -11.00 1.33
N ASN A 203 5.71 -10.68 0.06
CA ASN A 203 6.11 -11.54 -1.05
C ASN A 203 7.63 -11.54 -1.29
N TRP A 204 8.27 -10.37 -1.25
CA TRP A 204 9.72 -10.24 -1.46
C TRP A 204 10.54 -11.01 -0.41
N GLN A 205 10.10 -11.00 0.85
CA GLN A 205 10.84 -11.62 1.95
C GLN A 205 10.64 -13.14 2.08
N LYS A 206 9.85 -13.80 1.22
CA LYS A 206 9.48 -15.22 1.37
C LYS A 206 10.68 -16.14 1.61
N ASN A 207 11.71 -16.02 0.78
CA ASN A 207 12.92 -16.84 0.89
C ASN A 207 13.67 -16.59 2.21
N ILE A 208 13.65 -15.35 2.72
CA ILE A 208 14.27 -15.01 4.00
C ILE A 208 13.51 -15.66 5.15
N VAL A 209 12.17 -15.65 5.09
CA VAL A 209 11.31 -16.27 6.11
C VAL A 209 11.39 -17.80 6.08
N GLU A 210 11.50 -18.39 4.90
CA GLU A 210 11.78 -19.83 4.73
C GLU A 210 13.12 -20.21 5.36
N GLU A 211 14.17 -19.42 5.11
CA GLU A 211 15.49 -19.66 5.72
C GLU A 211 15.49 -19.47 7.23
N GLN A 212 14.77 -18.45 7.74
CA GLN A 212 14.53 -18.27 9.17
C GLN A 212 13.83 -19.49 9.78
N THR A 213 12.87 -20.08 9.07
CA THR A 213 12.15 -21.27 9.55
C THR A 213 13.07 -22.48 9.63
N ASN A 214 14.01 -22.62 8.68
CA ASN A 214 14.97 -23.71 8.63
C ASN A 214 16.09 -23.58 9.68
N THR A 215 16.62 -22.37 9.86
CA THR A 215 17.79 -22.09 10.73
C THR A 215 17.38 -21.78 12.17
N GLY A 216 16.15 -21.33 12.38
CA GLY A 216 15.67 -20.78 13.64
C GLY A 216 16.17 -19.35 13.91
N GLU A 217 16.90 -18.73 12.98
CA GLU A 217 17.48 -17.39 13.15
C GLU A 217 16.44 -16.28 13.24
N PHE A 218 16.82 -15.15 13.84
CA PHE A 218 15.91 -14.02 14.00
C PHE A 218 15.82 -13.20 12.69
N TYR A 219 14.61 -13.07 12.17
CA TYR A 219 14.24 -12.10 11.15
C TYR A 219 12.96 -11.39 11.56
N GLY A 220 12.90 -10.09 11.29
CA GLY A 220 11.71 -9.30 11.43
C GLY A 220 11.80 -8.03 10.58
N ARG A 221 10.65 -7.58 10.09
CA ARG A 221 10.50 -6.39 9.26
C ARG A 221 9.74 -5.33 10.03
N TYR A 222 10.33 -4.16 10.15
CA TYR A 222 9.71 -2.96 10.70
C TYR A 222 8.81 -2.27 9.66
#